data_AF-A0ABD2PEC8-F1
#
_entry.id   AF-A0ABD2PEC8-F1
#
_cell.length_a   1.000
_cell.length_b   1.000
_cell.length_c   1.000
_cell.angle_alpha   90.00
_cell.angle_beta   90.00
_cell.angle_gamma   90.00
#
_symmetry.space_group_name_H-M   'P 1'
#
loop_
_entity.id
_entity.type
_entity.pdbx_description
1 polymer ?
#
loop_
_entity_poly.entity_id
_entity_poly.type
_entity_poly.pdbx_seq_one_letter_code
_entity_poly.pdbx_strand_id
1 'polypeptide(L)'
;MLATACESTVAEAGKTISICLEYQNEIPTLPKTEELQMLKEELQMICHQAQAKKPVFSAAGFFAVDYTMLGMMIGSVTSDIIVVLQFQK
;
A
#
# COMPACT_ATOMS: atom_id res chain seq x y z
N MET A 1 -1.20 12.71 -9.86
CA MET A 1 -0.44 13.25 -8.73
C MET A 1 -0.95 12.72 -7.38
N LEU A 2 -2.24 12.83 -7.03
CA LEU A 2 -2.73 12.28 -5.76
C LEU A 2 -2.77 10.74 -5.74
N ALA A 3 -3.52 10.11 -6.65
CA ALA A 3 -3.61 8.64 -6.73
C ALA A 3 -2.24 7.97 -6.87
N THR A 4 -1.35 8.56 -7.67
CA THR A 4 0.03 8.10 -7.84
C THR A 4 0.83 8.15 -6.53
N ALA A 5 0.68 9.23 -5.75
CA ALA A 5 1.41 9.38 -4.48
C ALA A 5 0.86 8.44 -3.42
N CYS A 6 -0.47 8.36 -3.28
CA CYS A 6 -1.15 7.44 -2.37
C CYS A 6 -0.76 5.98 -2.68
N GLU A 7 -0.85 5.56 -3.94
CA GLU A 7 -0.44 4.21 -4.35
C GLU A 7 1.04 3.95 -4.03
N SER A 8 1.92 4.91 -4.35
CA SER A 8 3.36 4.76 -4.11
C SER A 8 3.66 4.60 -2.62
N THR A 9 2.98 5.35 -1.75
CA THR A 9 3.15 5.20 -0.29
C THR A 9 2.63 3.86 0.21
N VAL A 10 1.49 3.37 -0.30
CA VAL A 10 0.98 2.04 0.06
C VAL A 10 1.91 0.93 -0.41
N ALA A 11 2.44 1.04 -1.63
CA ALA A 11 3.39 0.09 -2.18
C ALA A 11 4.71 0.09 -1.38
N GLU A 12 5.23 1.26 -1.02
CA GLU A 12 6.46 1.38 -0.25
C GLU A 12 6.32 0.82 1.17
N ALA A 13 5.19 1.08 1.84
CA ALA A 13 4.88 0.46 3.12
C ALA A 13 4.83 -1.08 3.02
N GLY A 14 4.32 -1.61 1.91
CA GLY A 14 4.36 -3.04 1.62
C GLY A 14 5.77 -3.59 1.45
N LYS A 15 6.67 -2.86 0.77
CA LYS A 15 8.08 -3.25 0.63
C LYS A 15 8.81 -3.30 1.96
N THR A 16 8.52 -2.37 2.88
CA THR A 16 9.13 -2.37 4.22
C THR A 16 8.92 -3.71 4.94
N ILE A 17 7.72 -4.29 4.83
CA ILE A 17 7.40 -5.61 5.41
C ILE A 17 8.27 -6.69 4.79
N SER A 18 8.37 -6.72 3.46
CA SER A 18 9.18 -7.70 2.74
C SER A 18 10.65 -7.64 3.14
N ILE A 19 11.20 -6.42 3.24
CA ILE A 19 12.59 -6.19 3.66
C ILE A 19 12.81 -6.66 5.11
N CYS A 20 11.90 -6.35 6.03
CA CYS A 20 12.01 -6.83 7.41
C CYS A 20 12.00 -8.36 7.51
N LEU A 21 11.16 -9.03 6.71
CA LEU A 21 11.10 -10.50 6.66
C LEU A 21 12.38 -11.10 6.03
N GLU A 22 12.94 -10.46 5.01
CA GLU A 22 14.20 -10.86 4.40
C GLU A 22 15.35 -10.82 5.42
N TYR A 23 15.53 -9.70 6.12
CA TYR A 23 16.53 -9.58 7.19
C TYR A 23 16.28 -10.57 8.33
N GLN A 24 15.02 -10.85 8.65
CA GLN A 24 14.71 -11.83 9.68
C GLN A 24 15.14 -13.25 9.30
N ASN A 25 15.11 -13.61 8.01
CA ASN A 25 15.59 -14.91 7.52
C ASN A 25 17.11 -15.03 7.55
N GLU A 26 17.85 -13.92 7.54
CA GLU A 26 19.31 -13.91 7.67
C GLU A 26 19.76 -14.14 9.12
N ILE A 27 18.89 -13.89 10.11
CA ILE A 27 19.18 -14.12 11.52
C ILE A 27 19.10 -15.63 11.82
N PRO A 28 20.12 -16.23 12.46
CA PRO A 28 20.07 -17.61 12.89
C PRO A 28 18.84 -17.90 13.75
N THR A 29 18.19 -19.05 13.54
CA THR A 29 17.00 -19.47 14.31
C THR A 29 17.25 -19.45 15.83
N LEU A 30 18.49 -19.73 16.24
CA LEU A 30 18.99 -19.57 17.60
C LEU A 30 20.02 -18.40 17.62
N PRO A 31 19.62 -17.19 18.02
CA PRO A 31 20.53 -16.07 18.10
C PRO A 31 21.60 -16.33 19.18
N LYS A 32 22.86 -16.13 18.81
CA LYS A 32 24.03 -16.46 19.64
C LYS A 32 24.43 -15.32 20.58
N THR A 33 23.87 -14.13 20.37
CA THR A 33 24.18 -12.89 21.07
C THR A 33 22.88 -12.17 21.42
N GLU A 34 22.84 -11.47 22.56
CA GLU A 34 21.70 -10.64 22.97
C GLU A 34 21.34 -9.58 21.91
N GLU A 35 22.32 -9.01 21.21
CA GLU A 35 22.10 -8.05 20.11
C GLU A 35 21.28 -8.63 18.97
N LEU A 36 21.55 -9.89 18.57
CA LEU A 36 20.80 -10.59 17.52
C LEU A 36 19.38 -10.93 17.96
N GLN A 37 19.19 -11.23 19.25
CA GLN A 37 17.87 -11.46 19.81
C GLN A 37 17.05 -10.15 19.82
N MET A 38 17.63 -9.04 20.26
CA MET A 38 16.99 -7.72 20.22
C MET A 38 16.64 -7.31 18.78
N LEU A 39 17.57 -7.45 17.84
CA LEU A 39 17.34 -7.14 16.43
C LEU A 39 16.16 -7.94 15.85
N LYS A 40 16.08 -9.23 16.17
CA LYS A 40 14.98 -10.10 15.74
C LYS A 40 13.63 -9.63 16.31
N GLU A 41 13.59 -9.26 17.59
CA GLU A 41 12.38 -8.75 18.25
C GLU A 41 11.93 -7.41 17.66
N GLU A 42 12.87 -6.49 17.39
CA GLU A 42 12.58 -5.21 16.76
C GLU A 42 12.05 -5.38 15.33
N LEU A 43 12.69 -6.22 14.52
CA LEU A 43 12.21 -6.53 13.17
C LEU A 43 10.81 -7.14 13.17
N GLN A 44 10.51 -8.05 14.12
CA GLN A 44 9.17 -8.59 14.32
C GLN A 44 8.16 -7.51 14.69
N MET A 45 8.54 -6.60 15.59
CA MET A 45 7.67 -5.50 16.01
C MET A 45 7.34 -4.58 14.83
N ILE A 46 8.33 -4.19 14.03
CA ILE A 46 8.14 -3.35 12.84
C ILE A 46 7.24 -4.06 11.84
N CYS A 47 7.50 -5.33 11.55
CA CYS A 47 6.71 -6.13 10.62
C CYS A 47 5.24 -6.21 11.08
N HIS A 48 5.01 -6.46 12.38
CA HIS A 48 3.68 -6.51 12.97
C HIS A 48 2.96 -5.16 12.89
N GLN A 49 3.64 -4.06 13.22
CA GLN A 49 3.07 -2.72 13.14
C GLN A 49 2.71 -2.33 11.70
N ALA A 50 3.60 -2.63 10.75
CA ALA A 50 3.38 -2.34 9.34
C ALA A 50 2.22 -3.17 8.74
N GLN A 51 2.07 -4.44 9.15
CA GLN A 51 0.92 -5.27 8.76
C GLN A 51 -0.38 -4.78 9.40
N ALA A 52 -0.37 -4.48 10.70
CA ALA A 52 -1.55 -4.03 11.44
C ALA A 52 -2.04 -2.64 10.98
N LYS A 53 -1.12 -1.77 10.54
CA LYS A 53 -1.40 -0.41 10.10
C LYS A 53 -1.08 -0.21 8.63
N LYS A 54 -1.53 -1.14 7.77
CA LYS A 54 -1.40 -0.94 6.32
C LYS A 54 -2.06 0.40 5.94
N PRO A 55 -1.31 1.37 5.39
CA PRO A 55 -1.88 2.67 5.08
C PRO A 55 -2.95 2.52 4.00
N VAL A 56 -4.08 3.17 4.22
CA VAL A 56 -5.17 3.29 3.24
C VAL A 56 -5.55 4.75 3.17
N PHE A 57 -5.36 5.36 2.01
CA PHE A 57 -5.77 6.73 1.76
C PHE A 57 -7.22 6.74 1.32
N SER A 58 -8.10 7.38 2.08
CA SER A 58 -9.50 7.52 1.74
C SER A 58 -9.90 8.98 1.61
N ALA A 59 -10.77 9.26 0.64
CA ALA A 59 -11.39 10.58 0.49
C ALA A 59 -12.58 10.68 1.44
N ALA A 60 -12.35 11.21 2.64
CA ALA A 60 -13.37 11.36 3.69
C ALA A 60 -14.14 10.05 4.00
N GLY A 61 -13.52 8.89 3.80
CA GLY A 61 -14.13 7.57 3.99
C GLY A 61 -15.07 7.09 2.88
N PHE A 62 -15.32 7.87 1.83
CA PHE A 62 -16.23 7.48 0.74
C PHE A 62 -15.62 6.46 -0.23
N PHE A 63 -14.35 6.67 -0.61
CA PHE A 63 -13.63 5.78 -1.52
C PHE A 63 -12.12 5.82 -1.24
N ALA A 64 -11.43 4.74 -1.61
CA ALA A 64 -9.97 4.68 -1.59
C ALA A 64 -9.40 5.56 -2.71
N VAL A 65 -8.32 6.27 -2.41
CA VAL A 65 -7.60 7.11 -3.38
C VAL A 65 -6.48 6.27 -3.98
N ASP A 66 -6.81 5.54 -5.03
CA ASP A 66 -5.92 4.61 -5.74
C ASP A 66 -6.10 4.72 -7.27
N TYR A 67 -5.39 3.86 -8.02
CA TYR A 67 -5.56 3.81 -9.48
C TYR A 67 -6.93 3.30 -9.93
N THR A 68 -7.63 2.52 -9.10
CA THR A 68 -8.99 2.08 -9.38
C THR A 68 -9.94 3.28 -9.40
N MET A 69 -9.83 4.20 -8.43
CA MET A 69 -10.57 5.46 -8.42
C MET A 69 -10.32 6.27 -9.70
N LEU A 70 -9.06 6.40 -10.11
CA LEU A 70 -8.71 7.14 -11.33
C LEU A 70 -9.34 6.49 -12.58
N GLY A 71 -9.28 5.16 -12.69
CA GLY A 71 -9.90 4.42 -13.77
C GLY A 71 -11.41 4.59 -13.81
N MET A 72 -12.08 4.55 -12.65
CA MET A 72 -13.53 4.80 -12.54
C MET A 72 -13.91 6.21 -12.98
N MET A 73 -13.16 7.24 -12.57
CA MET A 73 -13.43 8.62 -13.00
C MET A 73 -13.28 8.78 -14.52
N ILE A 74 -12.20 8.28 -15.10
CA ILE A 74 -11.97 8.34 -16.56
C ILE A 74 -13.07 7.57 -17.30
N GLY A 75 -13.43 6.37 -16.82
CA GLY A 75 -14.47 5.54 -17.40
C GLY A 75 -15.86 6.19 -17.34
N SER A 76 -16.20 6.84 -16.22
CA SER A 76 -17.45 7.59 -16.05
C SER A 76 -17.53 8.73 -17.05
N VAL A 77 -16.52 9.61 -17.09
CA VAL A 77 -16.48 10.76 -18.00
C VAL A 77 -16.54 10.30 -19.45
N THR A 78 -15.80 9.25 -19.81
CA THR A 78 -15.83 8.70 -21.17
C THR A 78 -17.21 8.16 -21.53
N SER A 79 -17.87 7.45 -20.61
CA SER A 79 -19.22 6.93 -20.82
C SER A 79 -20.23 8.06 -20.99
N ASP A 80 -20.16 9.10 -20.16
CA ASP A 80 -21.03 10.28 -20.27
C ASP A 80 -20.84 10.99 -21.62
N ILE A 81 -19.60 11.15 -22.08
CA ILE A 81 -19.31 11.71 -23.41
C ILE A 81 -19.92 10.84 -24.51
N ILE A 82 -19.76 9.52 -24.46
CA ILE A 82 -20.34 8.60 -25.45
C ILE A 82 -21.85 8.74 -25.49
N VAL A 83 -22.51 8.74 -24.32
CA VAL A 83 -23.96 8.90 -24.20
C VAL A 83 -24.38 10.23 -24.83
N VAL A 84 -23.74 11.34 -24.47
CA VAL A 84 -24.04 12.66 -25.04
C VAL A 84 -23.87 12.65 -26.56
N LEU A 85 -22.81 12.07 -27.10
CA LEU A 85 -22.60 11.98 -28.55
C LEU A 85 -23.68 11.16 -29.26
N GLN A 86 -24.19 10.09 -28.64
CA GLN A 86 -25.28 9.28 -29.22
C GLN A 86 -26.62 10.01 -29.23
N PHE A 87 -26.86 10.90 -28.26
CA PHE A 87 -28.08 11.70 -28.14
C PHE A 87 -27.97 13.10 -28.77
N GLN A 88 -26.77 13.52 -29.21
CA GLN A 88 -26.58 14.67 -30.09
C GLN A 88 -26.97 14.29 -31.52
N LYS A 89 -28.28 14.24 -31.75
CA LYS A 89 -28.90 14.13 -33.06
C LYS A 89 -29.71 15.39 -33.35
#